data_AF-A0A357MXS4-F1
#
_entry.id   AF-A0A357MXS4-F1
#
_cell.length_a   1.000
_cell.length_b   1.000
_cell.length_c   1.000
_cell.angle_alpha   90.00
_cell.angle_beta   90.00
_cell.angle_gamma   90.00
#
_symmetry.space_group_name_H-M   'P 1'
#
loop_
_entity.id
_entity.type
_entity.pdbx_description
1 polymer ?
#
loop_
_entity_poly.entity_id
_entity_poly.type
_entity_poly.pdbx_seq_one_letter_code
_entity_poly.pdbx_strand_id
1 'polypeptide(L)'
;YMNEICDAAGVSERGLRYAFEDLFGVSPNRYLSMLRLCAACRSLSMADSSRRSVKAIALSCGLWDLSRFADNYRKVFGELPRDTLMRSPAQMGQPA
;
A
#
# COMPACT_ATOMS: atom_id res chain seq x y z
N TYR A 1 8.97 -11.64 6.63
CA TYR A 1 7.61 -11.10 6.81
C TYR A 1 6.51 -12.15 6.78
N MET A 2 6.41 -13.09 5.81
CA MET A 2 5.33 -14.09 5.87
C MET A 2 5.47 -15.02 7.09
N ASN A 3 6.67 -15.53 7.36
CA ASN A 3 6.97 -16.30 8.57
C ASN A 3 6.65 -15.52 9.84
N GLU A 4 7.04 -14.24 9.92
CA GLU A 4 6.75 -13.40 11.09
C GLU A 4 5.25 -13.23 11.35
N ILE A 5 4.43 -13.17 10.29
CA ILE A 5 2.96 -13.10 10.42
C ILE A 5 2.39 -14.45 10.85
N CYS A 6 2.90 -15.55 10.31
CA CYS A 6 2.54 -16.90 10.75
C CYS A 6 2.86 -17.10 12.24
N ASP A 7 4.06 -16.69 12.66
CA ASP A 7 4.52 -16.78 14.05
C ASP A 7 3.68 -15.90 14.98
N ALA A 8 3.42 -14.64 14.59
CA ALA A 8 2.60 -13.71 15.37
C ALA A 8 1.13 -14.13 15.47
N ALA A 9 0.60 -14.79 14.44
CA ALA A 9 -0.77 -15.30 14.41
C ALA A 9 -0.89 -16.73 14.98
N GLY A 10 0.22 -17.40 15.31
CA GLY A 10 0.22 -18.76 15.83
C GLY A 10 -0.31 -19.81 14.84
N VAL A 11 -0.19 -19.57 13.54
CA VAL A 11 -0.73 -20.44 12.49
C VAL A 11 0.35 -20.84 11.48
N SER A 12 0.19 -22.02 10.89
CA SER A 12 1.01 -22.40 9.73
C SER A 12 0.68 -21.54 8.51
N GLU A 13 1.62 -21.40 7.58
CA GLU A 13 1.39 -20.70 6.31
C GLU A 13 0.19 -21.25 5.53
N ARG A 14 -0.03 -22.57 5.58
CA ARG A 14 -1.21 -23.22 5.00
C ARG A 14 -2.50 -22.79 5.69
N GLY A 15 -2.52 -22.80 7.03
CA GLY A 15 -3.69 -22.36 7.81
C GLY A 15 -4.02 -20.89 7.56
N LEU A 16 -3.00 -20.03 7.51
CA LEU A 16 -3.16 -18.63 7.18
C LEU A 16 -3.70 -18.44 5.76
N ARG A 17 -3.17 -19.15 4.78
CA ARG A 17 -3.67 -19.09 3.40
C ARG A 17 -5.13 -19.50 3.31
N TYR A 18 -5.52 -20.62 3.94
CA TYR A 18 -6.91 -21.06 3.95
C TYR A 18 -7.83 -20.06 4.64
N ALA A 19 -7.43 -19.51 5.80
CA ALA A 19 -8.23 -18.51 6.49
C ALA A 19 -8.44 -17.25 5.63
N PHE A 20 -7.41 -16.82 4.89
CA PHE A 20 -7.52 -15.66 4.00
C PHE A 20 -8.36 -15.94 2.75
N GLU A 21 -8.25 -17.14 2.17
CA GLU A 21 -9.10 -17.56 1.06
C GLU A 21 -10.56 -17.68 1.49
N ASP A 22 -10.84 -18.22 2.69
CA ASP A 22 -12.19 -18.39 3.23
C ASP A 22 -12.85 -17.06 3.62
N LEU A 23 -12.12 -16.19 4.33
CA LEU A 23 -12.64 -14.92 4.85
C LEU A 23 -12.64 -13.78 3.82
N PHE A 24 -11.62 -13.73 2.96
CA PHE A 24 -11.39 -12.59 2.05
C PHE A 24 -11.35 -12.98 0.57
N GLY A 25 -11.40 -14.27 0.22
CA GLY A 25 -11.34 -14.74 -1.17
C GLY A 25 -10.00 -14.46 -1.86
N VAL A 26 -8.96 -14.07 -1.13
CA VAL A 26 -7.66 -13.65 -1.68
C VAL A 26 -6.51 -14.23 -0.88
N SER A 27 -5.35 -14.43 -1.51
CA SER A 27 -4.17 -14.89 -0.78
C SER A 27 -3.66 -13.85 0.24
N PRO A 28 -3.03 -14.27 1.35
CA PRO A 28 -2.46 -13.36 2.34
C PRO A 28 -1.52 -12.32 1.73
N ASN A 29 -0.68 -12.75 0.79
CA ASN A 29 0.25 -11.86 0.07
C ASN A 29 -0.48 -10.78 -0.73
N ARG A 30 -1.58 -11.12 -1.40
CA ARG A 30 -2.38 -10.15 -2.16
C ARG A 30 -3.06 -9.14 -1.23
N TYR A 31 -3.63 -9.61 -0.12
CA TYR A 31 -4.25 -8.74 0.87
C TYR A 31 -3.24 -7.77 1.50
N LEU A 32 -2.08 -8.28 1.92
CA LEU A 32 -1.00 -7.45 2.46
C LEU A 32 -0.47 -6.44 1.43
N SER A 33 -0.37 -6.84 0.16
CA SER A 33 -0.01 -5.93 -0.92
C SER A 33 -1.02 -4.78 -1.06
N MET A 34 -2.33 -5.08 -0.99
CA MET A 34 -3.37 -4.06 -1.00
C MET A 34 -3.29 -3.14 0.22
N LEU A 35 -3.08 -3.69 1.43
CA LEU A 35 -2.91 -2.86 2.63
C LEU A 35 -1.72 -1.91 2.52
N ARG A 36 -0.58 -2.39 2.01
CA ARG A 36 0.62 -1.55 1.78
C ARG A 36 0.36 -0.48 0.73
N LEU A 37 -0.35 -0.82 -0.35
CA LEU A 37 -0.76 0.15 -1.37
C LEU A 37 -1.67 1.24 -0.80
N CYS A 38 -2.65 0.88 0.03
CA CYS A 38 -3.52 1.83 0.72
C CYS A 38 -2.74 2.72 1.70
N ALA A 39 -1.80 2.15 2.45
CA ALA A 39 -0.92 2.91 3.33
C ALA A 39 -0.07 3.92 2.54
N ALA A 40 0.55 3.47 1.44
CA ALA A 40 1.32 4.34 0.55
C ALA A 40 0.46 5.46 -0.04
N CYS A 41 -0.75 5.15 -0.50
CA CYS A 41 -1.69 6.15 -1.00
C CYS A 41 -1.97 7.25 0.04
N ARG A 42 -2.34 6.87 1.26
CA ARG A 42 -2.56 7.84 2.35
C ARG A 42 -1.31 8.67 2.65
N SER A 43 -0.15 8.03 2.72
CA SER A 43 1.11 8.73 2.95
C SER A 43 1.48 9.68 1.82
N LEU A 44 1.17 9.34 0.56
CA LEU A 44 1.37 10.23 -0.59
C LEU A 44 0.43 11.43 -0.54
N SER A 45 -0.86 11.22 -0.26
CA SER A 45 -1.84 12.31 -0.16
C SER A 45 -1.56 13.29 0.99
N MET A 46 -0.98 12.81 2.09
CA MET A 46 -0.63 13.64 3.25
C MET A 46 0.79 14.20 3.19
N ALA A 47 1.61 13.73 2.25
CA ALA A 47 3.00 14.16 2.14
C ALA A 47 3.11 15.50 1.42
N ASP A 48 4.03 16.32 1.91
CA ASP A 48 4.49 17.50 1.19
C ASP A 48 5.46 17.06 0.07
N SER A 49 5.05 17.28 -1.18
CA SER A 49 5.82 16.95 -2.39
C SER A 49 7.17 17.68 -2.46
N SER A 50 7.36 18.77 -1.71
CA SER A 50 8.65 19.46 -1.61
C SER A 50 9.66 18.78 -0.68
N ARG A 51 9.18 17.91 0.23
CA ARG A 51 10.00 17.27 1.29
C ARG A 51 10.12 15.76 1.17
N ARG A 52 9.14 15.10 0.59
CA ARG A 52 9.05 13.64 0.51
C ARG A 52 8.99 13.21 -0.95
N SER A 53 9.71 12.14 -1.28
CA SER A 53 9.65 11.51 -2.59
C SER A 53 8.77 10.26 -2.56
N VAL A 54 8.18 9.92 -3.71
CA VAL A 54 7.44 8.66 -3.91
C VAL A 54 8.27 7.46 -3.46
N LYS A 55 9.57 7.45 -3.77
CA LYS A 55 10.50 6.38 -3.37
C LYS A 55 10.62 6.25 -1.86
N ALA A 56 10.81 7.37 -1.14
CA ALA A 56 10.91 7.35 0.31
C ALA A 56 9.62 6.82 0.97
N ILE A 57 8.46 7.20 0.43
CA ILE A 57 7.16 6.74 0.94
C ILE A 57 6.97 5.25 0.65
N ALA A 58 7.23 4.78 -0.56
CA ALA A 58 7.13 3.37 -0.91
C ALA A 58 7.99 2.48 0.00
N LEU A 59 9.25 2.87 0.24
CA LEU A 59 10.15 2.15 1.14
C LEU A 59 9.63 2.13 2.58
N SER A 60 9.10 3.26 3.07
CA SER A 60 8.50 3.32 4.42
C SER A 60 7.26 2.43 4.58
N CYS A 61 6.56 2.12 3.49
CA CYS A 61 5.43 1.20 3.44
C CYS A 61 5.85 -0.26 3.17
N GLY A 62 7.16 -0.56 3.12
CA GLY A 62 7.67 -1.90 2.85
C GLY A 62 7.49 -2.36 1.39
N LEU A 63 7.46 -1.40 0.45
CA LEU A 63 7.38 -1.63 -0.99
C LEU A 63 8.76 -1.37 -1.60
N TRP A 64 9.51 -2.46 -1.80
CA TRP A 64 10.90 -2.43 -2.25
C TRP A 64 11.04 -2.37 -3.77
N ASP A 65 10.10 -2.99 -4.49
CA ASP A 65 10.06 -2.97 -5.95
C ASP A 65 9.20 -1.80 -6.43
N LEU A 66 9.86 -0.69 -6.75
CA LEU A 66 9.21 0.56 -7.14
C LEU A 66 8.47 0.45 -8.48
N SER A 67 8.96 -0.37 -9.40
CA SER A 67 8.32 -0.58 -10.71
C SER A 67 7.01 -1.34 -10.53
N ARG A 68 7.07 -2.50 -9.86
CA ARG A 68 5.85 -3.28 -9.55
C ARG A 68 4.88 -2.50 -8.67
N PHE A 69 5.40 -1.70 -7.74
CA PHE A 69 4.57 -0.81 -6.94
C PHE A 69 3.80 0.18 -7.82
N ALA A 70 4.48 0.91 -8.71
CA ALA A 70 3.82 1.92 -9.56
C ALA A 70 2.77 1.29 -10.48
N ASP A 71 3.06 0.11 -11.07
CA ASP A 71 2.11 -0.64 -11.89
C ASP A 71 0.89 -1.08 -11.09
N ASN A 72 1.09 -1.68 -9.92
CA ASN A 72 0.00 -2.13 -9.06
C ASN A 72 -0.82 -0.95 -8.52
N TYR A 73 -0.16 0.15 -8.18
CA TYR A 73 -0.81 1.37 -7.73
C TYR A 73 -1.73 1.92 -8.82
N ARG A 74 -1.24 2.05 -10.06
CA ARG A 74 -2.07 2.48 -11.20
C ARG A 74 -3.24 1.55 -11.46
N LYS A 75 -3.05 0.23 -11.34
CA LYS A 75 -4.12 -0.76 -11.50
C LYS A 75 -5.21 -0.64 -10.44
N VAL A 76 -4.87 -0.24 -9.22
CA VAL A 76 -5.81 -0.15 -8.09
C VAL A 76 -6.47 1.23 -7.99
N PHE A 77 -5.71 2.31 -8.19
CA PHE A 77 -6.17 3.69 -7.97
C PHE A 77 -6.40 4.49 -9.26
N GLY A 78 -6.01 3.97 -10.42
CA GLY A 78 -6.20 4.64 -11.72
C GLY A 78 -5.21 5.77 -12.02
N GLU A 79 -4.40 6.20 -11.05
CA GLU A 79 -3.38 7.26 -11.19
C GLU A 79 -1.99 6.75 -10.79
N LEU A 80 -0.93 7.51 -11.08
CA LEU A 80 0.42 7.13 -10.64
C LEU A 80 0.71 7.69 -9.25
N PRO A 81 1.57 7.01 -8.45
CA PRO A 81 1.93 7.47 -7.11
C PRO A 81 2.48 8.91 -7.06
N ARG A 82 3.16 9.33 -8.14
CA ARG A 82 3.67 10.70 -8.29
C ARG A 82 2.54 11.72 -8.43
N ASP A 83 1.47 11.35 -9.13
CA ASP A 83 0.36 12.25 -9.42
C ASP A 83 -0.40 12.50 -8.10
N THR A 84 -0.59 11.46 -7.30
CA THR A 84 -1.13 11.55 -5.93
C THR A 84 -0.29 12.44 -5.02
N LEU A 85 1.05 12.34 -5.09
CA LEU A 85 1.96 13.18 -4.30
C LEU A 85 1.95 14.64 -4.77
N MET A 86 1.87 14.87 -6.09
CA MET A 86 1.82 16.21 -6.67
C MET A 86 0.47 16.90 -6.44
N ARG A 87 -0.59 16.13 -6.19
CA ARG A 87 -1.88 16.62 -5.75
C ARG A 87 -1.76 17.11 -4.31
N SER A 88 -1.18 18.30 -4.14
CA SER A 88 -0.98 18.94 -2.85
C SER A 88 -2.24 18.82 -1.97
N PRO A 89 -2.12 18.57 -0.66
CA PRO A 89 -3.26 18.67 0.27
C PRO A 89 -3.89 20.08 0.32
N ALA A 90 -3.27 21.07 -0.34
CA ALA A 90 -3.72 22.46 -0.46
C ALA A 90 -5.02 22.67 -1.28
N GLN A 91 -5.64 21.64 -1.86
CA GLN A 91 -6.92 21.78 -2.57
C GLN A 91 -8.11 21.07 -1.89
N MET A 92 -7.96 20.53 -0.68
CA MET A 92 -9.09 20.06 0.14
C MET A 92 -9.52 21.11 1.18
N GLY A 93 -9.69 22.36 0.72
CA GLY A 93 -10.06 23.49 1.56
C GLY A 93 -10.53 24.71 0.78
N GLN A 94 -11.67 24.59 0.08
CA GLN A 94 -12.58 25.72 -0.18
C GLN A 94 -13.92 25.21 -0.73
N PRO A 95 -15.00 25.39 0.03
CA PRO A 95 -16.19 25.98 -0.54
C PRO A 95 -16.50 27.30 0.17
N ALA A 96 -16.72 28.33 -0.65
CA ALA A 96 -17.44 29.59 -0.44
C ALA A 96 -17.41 30.24 0.95
#